data_AF-A0A9D7K050-F1
#
_entry.id   AF-A0A9D7K050-F1
#
_cell.length_a   1.000
_cell.length_b   1.000
_cell.length_c   1.000
_cell.angle_alpha   90.00
_cell.angle_beta   90.00
_cell.angle_gamma   90.00
#
_symmetry.space_group_name_H-M   'P 1'
#
loop_
_entity.id
_entity.type
_entity.pdbx_description
1 polymer ?
#
loop_
_entity_poly.entity_id
_entity_poly.type
_entity_poly.pdbx_seq_one_letter_code
_entity_poly.pdbx_strand_id
1 'polypeptide(L)'
;MAETKWIEKEIARVVAAGRAAPDEEREPHALSARYDNKHGRVVVELDNGCLFAFPARHVQGLEEADAKAIADIELLGGGYALHWPRINASLRIEGALAGILGNRKWMHRLAAKEAGSKTSEKKASTSRENGKKGGRPRKAGTEAA
;
A
#
# COMPACT_ATOMS: atom_id res chain seq x y z
N MET A 1 -6.55 -26.39 -1.44
CA MET A 1 -7.22 -26.57 -0.12
C MET A 1 -6.44 -25.97 1.06
N ALA A 2 -5.10 -25.79 0.99
CA ALA A 2 -4.34 -25.11 2.07
C ALA A 2 -4.48 -23.57 2.06
N GLU A 3 -4.67 -22.98 0.88
CA GLU A 3 -4.74 -21.52 0.67
C GLU A 3 -6.04 -20.91 1.24
N THR A 4 -7.17 -21.61 1.10
CA THR A 4 -8.48 -21.22 1.65
C THR A 4 -8.49 -21.21 3.18
N LYS A 5 -7.78 -22.15 3.80
CA LYS A 5 -7.75 -22.32 5.26
C LYS A 5 -6.99 -21.20 5.98
N TRP A 6 -6.03 -20.57 5.30
CA TRP A 6 -5.33 -19.40 5.82
C TRP A 6 -6.21 -18.14 5.73
N ILE A 7 -6.97 -17.98 4.64
CA ILE A 7 -7.95 -16.89 4.47
C ILE A 7 -9.03 -16.98 5.55
N GLU A 8 -9.60 -18.16 5.78
CA GLU A 8 -10.59 -18.37 6.86
C GLU A 8 -10.04 -18.00 8.24
N LYS A 9 -8.77 -18.35 8.50
CA LYS A 9 -8.10 -18.05 9.77
C LYS A 9 -7.86 -16.55 9.96
N GLU A 10 -7.51 -15.84 8.88
CA GLU A 10 -7.31 -14.39 8.93
C GLU A 10 -8.66 -13.65 9.06
N ILE A 11 -9.71 -14.11 8.36
CA ILE A 11 -11.09 -13.62 8.54
C ILE A 11 -11.51 -13.80 10.01
N ALA A 12 -11.31 -14.99 10.59
CA ALA A 12 -11.66 -15.26 11.97
C ALA A 12 -10.91 -14.36 12.96
N ARG A 13 -9.62 -14.08 12.71
CA ARG A 13 -8.82 -13.18 13.54
C ARG A 13 -9.36 -11.76 13.55
N VAL A 14 -9.70 -11.22 12.37
CA VAL A 14 -10.22 -9.85 12.24
C VAL A 14 -11.62 -9.75 12.87
N VAL A 15 -12.50 -10.73 12.64
CA VAL A 15 -13.84 -10.78 13.25
C VAL A 15 -13.77 -10.83 14.79
N ALA A 16 -12.85 -11.63 15.35
CA ALA A 16 -12.69 -11.74 16.80
C ALA A 16 -12.22 -10.43 17.44
N ALA A 17 -11.29 -9.71 16.78
CA ALA A 17 -10.84 -8.40 17.24
C ALA A 17 -11.96 -7.35 17.22
N GLY A 18 -12.80 -7.35 16.18
CA GLY A 18 -13.90 -6.39 16.04
C GLY A 18 -15.07 -6.59 17.03
N ARG A 19 -15.26 -7.81 17.57
CA ARG A 19 -16.38 -8.12 18.48
C ARG A 19 -16.07 -7.90 19.97
N ALA A 20 -14.81 -7.75 20.35
CA ALA A 20 -14.39 -7.73 21.75
C ALA A 20 -14.27 -6.32 22.36
N ALA A 21 -14.37 -5.25 21.55
CA ALA A 21 -14.26 -3.87 22.03
C ALA A 21 -15.63 -3.31 22.44
N PRO A 22 -15.75 -2.62 23.59
CA PRO A 22 -16.93 -1.81 23.91
C PRO A 22 -17.11 -0.69 22.87
N ASP A 23 -18.35 -0.23 22.66
CA ASP A 23 -18.67 0.72 21.57
C ASP A 23 -17.86 2.03 21.60
N GLU A 24 -17.38 2.47 22.77
CA GLU A 24 -16.52 3.66 22.92
C GLU A 24 -15.04 3.42 22.56
N GLU A 25 -14.57 2.17 22.61
CA GLU A 25 -13.20 1.77 22.23
C GLU A 25 -13.13 1.17 20.83
N ARG A 26 -14.28 1.07 20.14
CA ARG A 26 -14.38 0.41 18.86
C ARG A 26 -13.75 1.29 17.77
N GLU A 27 -12.64 0.81 17.20
CA GLU A 27 -11.97 1.50 16.10
C GLU A 27 -12.93 1.69 14.91
N PRO A 28 -12.83 2.84 14.18
CA PRO A 28 -13.64 3.07 12.99
C PRO A 28 -13.45 1.96 11.97
N HIS A 29 -14.56 1.51 11.37
CA HIS A 29 -14.54 0.45 10.35
C HIS A 29 -15.28 0.91 9.09
N ALA A 30 -14.93 0.29 7.97
CA ALA A 30 -15.51 0.61 6.68
C ALA A 30 -16.96 0.09 6.56
N LEU A 31 -17.89 0.98 6.21
CA LEU A 31 -19.22 0.62 5.73
C LEU A 31 -19.20 0.35 4.22
N SER A 32 -18.39 1.11 3.48
CA SER A 32 -18.24 0.96 2.05
C SER A 32 -16.83 1.33 1.59
N ALA A 33 -16.39 0.75 0.47
CA ALA A 33 -15.16 1.13 -0.20
C ALA A 33 -15.35 1.09 -1.71
N ARG A 34 -14.75 2.05 -2.42
CA ARG A 34 -14.77 2.10 -3.88
C ARG A 34 -13.47 2.64 -4.44
N TYR A 35 -13.17 2.26 -5.68
CA TYR A 35 -12.08 2.87 -6.43
C TYR A 35 -12.58 4.07 -7.25
N ASP A 36 -12.05 5.25 -6.97
CA ASP A 36 -12.17 6.42 -7.81
C ASP A 36 -11.06 6.39 -8.87
N ASN A 37 -11.40 5.89 -10.06
CA ASN A 37 -10.48 5.78 -11.18
C ASN A 37 -10.02 7.16 -11.71
N LYS A 38 -10.86 8.21 -11.58
CA LYS A 38 -10.52 9.55 -12.08
C LYS A 38 -9.34 10.14 -11.31
N HIS A 39 -9.31 9.92 -9.99
CA HIS A 39 -8.25 10.45 -9.12
C HIS A 39 -7.23 9.38 -8.68
N GLY A 40 -7.43 8.12 -9.07
CA GLY A 40 -6.56 7.01 -8.71
C GLY A 40 -6.58 6.68 -7.20
N ARG A 41 -7.72 6.86 -6.54
CA ARG A 41 -7.84 6.73 -5.07
C ARG A 41 -8.81 5.63 -4.68
N VAL A 42 -8.50 4.95 -3.58
CA VAL A 42 -9.49 4.17 -2.84
C VAL A 42 -10.19 5.12 -1.88
N VAL A 43 -11.51 5.12 -1.93
CA VAL A 43 -12.38 5.93 -1.08
C VAL A 43 -13.16 5.01 -0.17
N VAL A 44 -13.05 5.24 1.14
CA VAL A 44 -13.68 4.44 2.19
C VAL A 44 -14.63 5.33 2.98
N GLU A 45 -15.86 4.88 3.14
CA GLU A 45 -16.83 5.48 4.06
C GLU A 45 -16.82 4.69 5.36
N LEU A 46 -16.61 5.39 6.46
CA LEU A 46 -16.53 4.80 7.79
C LEU A 46 -17.87 4.90 8.52
N ASP A 47 -18.06 4.04 9.50
CA ASP A 47 -19.23 3.99 10.38
C ASP A 47 -19.52 5.29 11.15
N ASN A 48 -18.48 6.06 11.45
CA ASN A 48 -18.58 7.38 12.08
C ASN A 48 -18.94 8.52 11.12
N GLY A 49 -19.27 8.22 9.85
CA GLY A 49 -19.63 9.21 8.83
C GLY A 49 -18.44 9.92 8.17
N CYS A 50 -17.20 9.62 8.56
CA CYS A 50 -16.01 10.15 7.89
C CYS A 50 -15.78 9.44 6.55
N LEU A 51 -15.26 10.20 5.59
CA LEU A 51 -14.77 9.67 4.33
C LEU A 51 -13.25 9.77 4.28
N PHE A 52 -12.59 8.64 4.07
CA PHE A 52 -11.14 8.53 4.01
C PHE A 52 -10.71 8.11 2.60
N ALA A 53 -9.74 8.82 2.02
CA ALA A 53 -9.26 8.53 0.67
C ALA A 53 -7.74 8.52 0.59
N PHE A 54 -7.18 7.46 -0.02
CA PHE A 54 -5.74 7.28 -0.18
C PHE A 54 -5.38 6.81 -1.60
N PRO A 55 -4.15 7.05 -2.08
CA PRO A 55 -3.74 6.61 -3.41
C PRO A 55 -3.69 5.08 -3.49
N ALA A 56 -4.41 4.49 -4.44
CA ALA A 56 -4.46 3.03 -4.59
C ALA A 56 -3.06 2.44 -4.84
N ARG A 57 -2.26 3.15 -5.64
CA ARG A 57 -0.90 2.73 -6.05
C ARG A 57 0.14 2.75 -4.92
N HIS A 58 -0.21 3.31 -3.77
CA HIS A 58 0.65 3.29 -2.59
C HIS A 58 0.41 2.05 -1.71
N VAL A 59 -0.71 1.34 -1.94
CA VAL A 59 -0.99 0.09 -1.27
C VAL A 59 -0.08 -1.00 -1.83
N GLN A 60 0.54 -1.75 -0.93
CA GLN A 60 1.40 -2.86 -1.31
C GLN A 60 0.63 -3.90 -2.13
N GLY A 61 1.16 -4.26 -3.30
CA GLY A 61 0.54 -5.19 -4.25
C GLY A 61 -0.33 -4.51 -5.32
N LEU A 62 -0.72 -3.25 -5.13
CA LEU A 62 -1.56 -2.49 -6.07
C LEU A 62 -0.75 -1.57 -6.99
N GLU A 63 0.58 -1.59 -6.90
CA GLU A 63 1.45 -0.64 -7.59
C GLU A 63 1.26 -0.67 -9.12
N GLU A 64 1.05 -1.86 -9.67
CA GLU A 64 0.97 -2.14 -11.11
C GLU A 64 -0.34 -2.82 -11.52
N ALA A 65 -1.26 -3.04 -10.57
CA ALA A 65 -2.55 -3.70 -10.84
C ALA A 65 -3.42 -2.94 -11.85
N ASP A 66 -4.27 -3.61 -12.62
CA ASP A 66 -5.19 -2.88 -13.49
C ASP A 66 -6.32 -2.20 -12.69
N ALA A 67 -6.98 -1.20 -13.30
CA ALA A 67 -8.05 -0.46 -12.64
C ALA A 67 -9.26 -1.34 -12.25
N LYS A 68 -9.53 -2.43 -12.98
CA LYS A 68 -10.64 -3.34 -12.69
C LYS A 68 -10.33 -4.20 -11.46
N ALA A 69 -9.10 -4.67 -11.34
CA ALA A 69 -8.61 -5.42 -10.18
C ALA A 69 -8.57 -4.55 -8.92
N ILE A 70 -8.25 -3.26 -9.05
CA ILE A 70 -8.31 -2.31 -7.92
C ILE A 70 -9.75 -1.98 -7.53
N ALA A 71 -10.66 -1.91 -8.51
CA ALA A 71 -12.09 -1.66 -8.25
C ALA A 71 -12.81 -2.85 -7.60
N ASP A 72 -12.26 -4.05 -7.73
CA ASP A 72 -12.75 -5.27 -7.09
C ASP A 72 -12.32 -5.30 -5.60
N ILE A 73 -13.05 -4.53 -4.78
CA ILE A 73 -12.80 -4.36 -3.35
C ILE A 73 -13.85 -5.13 -2.55
N GLU A 74 -13.39 -5.98 -1.65
CA GLU A 74 -14.21 -6.66 -0.66
C GLU A 74 -13.90 -6.15 0.75
N LEU A 75 -14.92 -6.05 1.59
CA LEU A 75 -14.76 -5.74 3.01
C LEU A 75 -14.61 -7.04 3.80
N LEU A 76 -13.53 -7.16 4.57
CA LEU A 76 -13.27 -8.30 5.44
C LEU A 76 -13.44 -7.92 6.91
N GLY A 77 -13.79 -8.94 7.70
CA GLY A 77 -13.88 -8.84 9.14
C GLY A 77 -14.98 -7.92 9.65
N GLY A 78 -16.01 -7.62 8.85
CA GLY A 78 -17.03 -6.63 9.20
C GLY A 78 -16.62 -5.19 8.94
N GLY A 79 -15.65 -4.95 8.03
CA GLY A 79 -15.23 -3.62 7.62
C GLY A 79 -13.86 -3.17 8.15
N TYR A 80 -13.18 -3.98 8.95
CA TYR A 80 -11.86 -3.64 9.51
C TYR A 80 -10.70 -3.82 8.52
N ALA A 81 -10.94 -4.47 7.39
CA ALA A 81 -9.95 -4.59 6.33
C ALA A 81 -10.60 -4.54 4.94
N LEU A 82 -9.85 -4.00 4.00
CA LEU A 82 -10.11 -4.07 2.57
C LEU A 82 -9.34 -5.25 1.99
N HIS A 83 -9.95 -5.97 1.05
CA HIS A 83 -9.32 -7.05 0.31
C HIS A 83 -9.54 -6.88 -1.18
N TRP A 84 -8.51 -7.21 -1.96
CA TRP A 84 -8.56 -7.24 -3.42
C TRP A 84 -8.34 -8.68 -3.89
N PRO A 85 -9.42 -9.44 -4.15
CA PRO A 85 -9.33 -10.87 -4.44
C PRO A 85 -8.44 -11.19 -5.63
N ARG A 86 -8.55 -10.39 -6.70
CA ARG A 86 -7.76 -10.56 -7.93
C ARG A 86 -6.26 -10.31 -7.76
N ILE A 87 -5.89 -9.51 -6.77
CA ILE A 87 -4.51 -9.10 -6.49
C ILE A 87 -3.93 -9.95 -5.35
N ASN A 88 -4.79 -10.62 -4.57
CA ASN A 88 -4.46 -11.28 -3.32
C ASN A 88 -3.74 -10.32 -2.34
N ALA A 89 -4.28 -9.11 -2.21
CA ALA A 89 -3.77 -8.08 -1.31
C ALA A 89 -4.85 -7.70 -0.28
N SER A 90 -4.42 -7.37 0.93
CA SER A 90 -5.31 -6.91 2.00
C SER A 90 -4.69 -5.73 2.75
N LEU A 91 -5.54 -4.82 3.20
CA LEU A 91 -5.16 -3.61 3.94
C LEU A 91 -6.10 -3.39 5.12
N ARG A 92 -5.57 -3.28 6.34
CA ARG A 92 -6.37 -2.96 7.53
C ARG A 92 -6.75 -1.47 7.54
N ILE A 93 -7.97 -1.15 7.94
CA ILE A 93 -8.47 0.24 8.04
C ILE A 93 -7.67 1.04 9.05
N GLU A 94 -7.42 0.49 10.24
CA GLU A 94 -6.53 1.08 11.27
C GLU A 94 -5.18 1.50 10.68
N GLY A 95 -4.53 0.58 9.95
CA GLY A 95 -3.24 0.85 9.30
C GLY A 95 -3.35 1.93 8.23
N ALA A 96 -4.39 1.89 7.40
CA ALA A 96 -4.62 2.88 6.37
C ALA A 96 -4.81 4.29 6.96
N LEU A 97 -5.59 4.41 8.04
CA LEU A 97 -5.81 5.66 8.78
C LEU A 97 -4.50 6.21 9.38
N ALA A 98 -3.61 5.33 9.85
CA ALA A 98 -2.28 5.69 10.31
C ALA A 98 -1.27 5.97 9.17
N GLY A 99 -1.70 5.94 7.90
CA GLY A 99 -0.85 6.15 6.73
C GLY A 99 0.06 4.96 6.37
N ILE A 100 -0.19 3.78 6.96
CA ILE A 100 0.56 2.55 6.73
C ILE A 100 -0.18 1.73 5.67
N LEU A 101 0.34 1.76 4.43
CA LEU A 101 -0.28 1.12 3.26
C LEU A 101 0.41 -0.19 2.84
N GLY A 102 1.23 -0.75 3.71
CA GLY A 102 1.89 -2.04 3.51
C GLY A 102 2.88 -2.34 4.61
N ASN A 103 3.70 -3.38 4.41
CA ASN A 103 4.68 -3.77 5.40
C ASN A 103 5.83 -2.74 5.52
N ARG A 104 6.64 -2.87 6.58
CA ARG A 104 7.75 -1.92 6.83
C ARG A 104 8.70 -1.76 5.64
N LYS A 105 9.09 -2.87 4.99
CA LYS A 105 9.99 -2.83 3.83
C LYS A 105 9.36 -2.07 2.66
N TRP A 106 8.07 -2.29 2.43
CA TRP A 106 7.29 -1.57 1.44
C TRP A 106 7.24 -0.07 1.73
N MET A 107 6.90 0.32 2.95
CA MET A 107 6.83 1.74 3.34
C MET A 107 8.19 2.45 3.18
N HIS A 108 9.31 1.80 3.53
CA HIS A 108 10.64 2.36 3.28
C HIS A 108 10.92 2.55 1.78
N ARG A 109 10.57 1.57 0.93
CA ARG A 109 10.74 1.66 -0.51
C ARG A 109 9.86 2.77 -1.11
N LEU A 110 8.62 2.89 -0.66
CA LEU A 110 7.70 3.93 -1.10
C LEU A 110 8.24 5.33 -0.76
N ALA A 111 8.68 5.53 0.49
CA ALA A 111 9.29 6.78 0.93
C ALA A 111 10.59 7.11 0.15
N ALA A 112 11.44 6.10 -0.10
CA ALA A 112 12.66 6.28 -0.88
C ALA A 112 12.38 6.64 -2.35
N LYS A 113 11.35 6.03 -2.97
CA LYS A 113 10.90 6.36 -4.33
C LYS A 113 10.45 7.82 -4.39
N GLU A 114 9.65 8.25 -3.42
CA GLU A 114 9.13 9.62 -3.36
C GLU A 114 10.26 10.65 -3.12
N ALA A 115 11.15 10.40 -2.16
CA ALA A 115 12.33 11.23 -1.92
C ALA A 115 13.33 11.25 -3.10
N GLY A 116 13.46 10.12 -3.80
CA GLY A 116 14.27 9.99 -5.00
C GLY A 116 13.75 10.84 -6.16
N SER A 117 12.42 10.88 -6.32
CA SER A 117 11.72 11.62 -7.38
C SER A 117 11.81 13.15 -7.25
N LYS A 118 12.04 13.66 -6.05
CA LYS A 118 12.26 15.09 -5.81
C LYS A 118 13.62 15.51 -6.39
N THR A 119 13.59 16.19 -7.54
CA THR A 119 14.73 16.86 -8.17
C THR A 119 14.81 18.30 -7.64
N SER A 120 15.83 18.61 -6.85
CA SER A 120 16.15 19.98 -6.46
C SER A 120 17.34 20.51 -7.25
N GLU A 121 17.43 21.84 -7.42
CA GLU A 121 18.58 22.47 -8.08
C GLU A 121 19.92 22.08 -7.42
N LYS A 122 19.93 21.99 -6.09
CA LYS A 122 21.09 21.55 -5.31
C LYS A 122 21.46 20.09 -5.59
N LYS A 123 20.47 19.19 -5.71
CA LYS A 123 20.70 17.78 -6.09
C LYS A 123 21.21 17.68 -7.53
N ALA A 124 20.70 18.51 -8.43
CA ALA A 124 21.14 18.57 -9.82
C ALA A 124 22.58 19.10 -9.93
N SER A 125 22.94 20.17 -9.22
CA SER A 125 24.30 20.73 -9.21
C SER A 125 25.31 19.75 -8.62
N THR A 126 25.00 19.13 -7.47
CA THR A 126 25.85 18.09 -6.87
C THR A 126 25.99 16.86 -7.77
N SER A 127 24.94 16.43 -8.47
CA SER A 127 25.03 15.31 -9.42
C SER A 127 25.93 15.65 -10.61
N ARG A 128 25.88 16.90 -11.12
CA ARG A 128 26.76 17.36 -12.20
C ARG A 128 28.22 17.41 -11.75
N GLU A 129 28.48 17.92 -10.55
CA GLU A 129 29.83 17.94 -9.97
C GLU A 129 30.38 16.53 -9.74
N ASN A 130 29.55 15.61 -9.23
CA ASN A 130 29.96 14.21 -9.06
C ASN A 130 30.18 13.51 -10.41
N GLY A 131 29.38 13.82 -11.43
CA GLY A 131 29.60 13.33 -12.80
C GLY A 131 30.93 13.79 -13.39
N LYS A 132 31.38 15.01 -13.09
CA LYS A 132 32.71 15.51 -13.50
C LYS A 132 33.87 14.75 -12.85
N LYS A 133 33.66 14.16 -11.67
CA LYS A 133 34.68 13.36 -10.95
C LYS A 133 34.79 11.90 -11.45
N GLY A 134 34.01 11.52 -12.48
CA GLY A 134 34.06 10.21 -13.12
C GLY A 134 32.99 9.24 -12.62
N GLY A 135 32.37 8.51 -13.56
CA GLY A 135 31.34 7.50 -13.28
C GLY A 135 31.92 6.12 -12.94
N ARG A 136 31.02 5.15 -12.68
CA ARG A 136 31.37 3.75 -12.34
C ARG A 136 32.43 3.21 -13.32
N PRO A 137 33.61 2.76 -12.84
CA PRO A 137 34.67 2.21 -13.69
C PRO A 137 34.11 1.11 -14.59
N ARG A 138 34.48 1.12 -15.88
CA ARG A 138 34.08 0.06 -16.83
C ARG A 138 34.65 -1.26 -16.33
N LYS A 139 33.79 -2.29 -16.25
CA LYS A 139 34.21 -3.66 -15.94
C LYS A 139 35.11 -4.12 -17.09
N ALA A 140 36.40 -4.32 -16.82
CA ALA A 140 37.34 -4.83 -17.81
C ALA A 140 36.87 -6.22 -18.27
N GLY A 141 36.75 -6.40 -19.60
CA GLY A 141 36.43 -7.70 -20.17
C GLY A 141 37.53 -8.70 -19.82
N THR A 142 37.13 -9.87 -19.32
CA THR A 142 38.01 -11.01 -19.15
C THR A 142 38.42 -11.51 -20.53
N GLU A 143 39.65 -11.23 -20.93
CA GLU A 143 40.30 -11.84 -22.10
C GLU A 143 40.89 -13.17 -21.62
N ALA A 144 40.31 -14.28 -22.07
CA ALA A 144 40.82 -15.62 -21.85
C ALA A 144 41.77 -15.97 -23.00
N ALA A 145 43.02 -16.27 -22.65
CA ALA A 145 44.01 -16.92 -23.50
C ALA A 145 43.78 -18.44 -23.54
#